data_AF-A0A151S0K8-F1
#
_entry.id   AF-A0A151S0K8-F1
#
_cell.length_a   1.000
_cell.length_b   1.000
_cell.length_c   1.000
_cell.angle_alpha   90.00
_cell.angle_beta   90.00
_cell.angle_gamma   90.00
#
_symmetry.space_group_name_H-M   'P 1'
#
loop_
_entity.id
_entity.type
_entity.pdbx_description
1 polymer ?
#
loop_
_entity_poly.entity_id
_entity_poly.type
_entity_poly.pdbx_seq_one_letter_code
_entity_poly.pdbx_strand_id
1 'polypeptide(L)'
;MHDGFSFCKPIVQVDGTFLYGKYKGTLLVAVAQDGRNNIILIVFAVVEGETSDACFFFLKNLRRFFYYYNIVRDTNVEAAQWLDNIPREKRTLAWDNGRRWGHMTTNLAESINSVLKKT
;
A
#
# COMPACT_ATOMS: atom_id res chain seq x y z
N MET A 1 -7.63 -18.19 4.49
CA MET A 1 -6.57 -17.32 5.05
C MET A 1 -7.29 -16.22 5.82
N HIS A 2 -7.63 -16.47 7.08
CA HIS A 2 -7.90 -15.39 8.03
C HIS A 2 -6.59 -14.60 8.19
N ASP A 3 -6.62 -13.29 8.44
CA ASP A 3 -5.45 -12.51 8.92
C ASP A 3 -4.40 -12.01 7.90
N GLY A 4 -4.81 -11.43 6.78
CA GLY A 4 -3.86 -10.71 5.91
C GLY A 4 -3.07 -9.61 6.64
N PHE A 5 -3.68 -8.99 7.67
CA PHE A 5 -3.05 -7.95 8.50
C PHE A 5 -2.72 -8.40 9.93
N SER A 6 -3.32 -9.46 10.48
CA SER A 6 -3.01 -9.89 11.86
C SER A 6 -1.62 -10.55 11.99
N PHE A 7 -1.04 -10.98 10.86
CA PHE A 7 0.35 -11.42 10.78
C PHE A 7 1.29 -10.35 10.19
N CYS A 8 0.81 -9.11 10.01
CA CYS A 8 1.68 -8.00 9.64
C CYS A 8 2.57 -7.61 10.81
N LYS A 9 3.84 -7.35 10.50
CA LYS A 9 4.73 -6.67 11.41
C LYS A 9 4.11 -5.31 11.78
N PRO A 10 4.29 -4.82 13.02
CA PRO A 10 3.76 -3.53 13.47
C PRO A 10 4.56 -2.35 12.89
N ILE A 11 4.85 -2.38 11.60
CA ILE A 11 5.59 -1.37 10.86
C ILE A 11 4.88 -1.06 9.56
N VAL A 12 4.74 0.23 9.28
CA VAL A 12 4.26 0.74 7.99
C VAL A 12 5.40 1.52 7.37
N GLN A 13 5.74 1.17 6.13
CA GLN A 13 6.74 1.88 5.35
C GLN A 13 6.03 2.85 4.42
N VAL A 14 6.48 4.10 4.38
CA VAL A 14 5.97 5.14 3.49
C VAL A 14 7.09 5.56 2.56
N ASP A 15 6.79 5.67 1.27
CA ASP A 15 7.75 6.04 0.24
C ASP A 15 7.09 6.92 -0.83
N GLY A 16 7.90 7.68 -1.53
CA GLY A 16 7.51 8.61 -2.58
C GLY A 16 8.36 8.43 -3.83
N THR A 17 7.77 8.60 -5.01
CA THR A 17 8.55 8.65 -6.25
C THR A 17 7.91 9.57 -7.27
N PHE A 18 8.71 10.20 -8.11
CA PHE A 18 8.19 10.98 -9.23
C PHE A 18 7.53 10.07 -10.25
N LEU A 19 6.33 10.43 -10.68
CA LEU A 19 5.68 9.78 -11.81
C LEU A 19 6.43 10.15 -13.09
N TYR A 20 6.70 9.15 -13.93
CA TYR A 20 7.30 9.36 -15.23
C TYR A 20 6.26 9.14 -16.33
N GLY A 21 6.27 9.97 -17.36
CA GLY A 21 5.39 9.86 -18.52
C GLY A 21 4.61 11.16 -18.78
N LYS A 22 3.36 11.03 -19.25
CA LYS A 22 2.49 12.17 -19.57
C LYS A 22 2.00 12.92 -18.32
N TYR A 23 1.90 12.22 -17.19
CA TYR A 23 1.42 12.77 -15.94
C TYR A 23 2.59 13.23 -15.09
N LYS A 24 2.63 14.53 -14.79
CA LYS A 24 3.55 15.11 -13.80
C LYS A 24 2.95 14.89 -12.41
N GLY A 25 3.78 14.52 -11.45
CA GLY A 25 3.33 14.28 -10.08
C GLY A 25 4.29 13.41 -9.29
N THR A 26 3.89 13.10 -8.06
CA THR A 26 4.55 12.16 -7.15
C THR A 26 3.53 11.09 -6.74
N LEU A 27 3.93 9.82 -6.82
CA LEU A 27 3.21 8.72 -6.21
C LEU A 27 3.71 8.54 -4.78
N LEU A 28 2.81 8.70 -3.82
CA LEU A 28 3.02 8.35 -2.41
C LEU A 28 2.41 6.99 -2.14
N VAL A 29 3.13 6.12 -1.44
CA VAL A 29 2.68 4.76 -1.11
C VAL A 29 2.94 4.45 0.36
N ALA A 30 2.01 3.74 0.98
CA ALA A 30 2.16 3.18 2.32
C ALA A 30 1.92 1.67 2.25
N VAL A 31 2.87 0.91 2.77
CA VAL A 31 2.83 -0.56 2.75
C VAL A 31 3.07 -1.17 4.12
N ALA A 32 2.47 -2.34 4.34
CA ALA A 32 2.76 -3.22 5.46
C ALA A 32 3.58 -4.41 4.96
N GLN A 33 4.24 -5.10 5.90
CA GLN A 33 4.90 -6.37 5.64
C GLN A 33 4.31 -7.46 6.52
N ASP A 34 4.04 -8.63 5.95
CA ASP A 34 3.68 -9.82 6.73
C ASP A 34 4.90 -10.48 7.40
N GLY A 35 4.64 -11.46 8.26
CA GLY A 35 5.68 -12.26 8.92
C GLY A 35 6.59 -13.06 7.98
N ARG A 36 6.27 -13.12 6.68
CA ARG A 36 7.08 -13.75 5.62
C ARG A 36 7.75 -12.73 4.70
N ASN A 37 7.75 -11.44 5.08
CA ASN A 37 8.29 -10.33 4.29
C ASN A 37 7.55 -10.07 2.97
N ASN A 38 6.31 -10.54 2.82
CA ASN A 38 5.48 -10.15 1.68
C ASN A 38 4.98 -8.71 1.89
N ILE A 39 5.05 -7.91 0.83
CA ILE A 39 4.62 -6.51 0.85
C ILE A 39 3.14 -6.43 0.54
N ILE A 40 2.40 -5.69 1.36
CA ILE A 40 0.96 -5.44 1.22
C ILE A 40 0.74 -3.93 1.06
N LEU A 41 0.15 -3.52 -0.06
CA LEU A 41 -0.22 -2.12 -0.29
C LEU A 41 -1.40 -1.75 0.63
N ILE A 42 -1.25 -0.69 1.42
CA ILE A 42 -2.30 -0.19 2.31
C ILE A 42 -3.03 0.98 1.66
N VAL A 43 -2.28 2.02 1.29
CA VAL A 43 -2.80 3.25 0.68
C VAL A 43 -1.79 3.76 -0.35
N PHE A 44 -2.28 4.35 -1.44
CA PHE A 44 -1.48 5.15 -2.35
C PHE A 44 -2.20 6.47 -2.68
N ALA A 45 -1.45 7.49 -3.08
CA ALA A 45 -1.98 8.75 -3.58
C ALA A 45 -1.10 9.30 -4.69
N VAL A 46 -1.72 9.89 -5.71
CA VAL A 46 -1.03 10.69 -6.71
C VAL A 46 -1.21 12.15 -6.35
N VAL A 47 -0.10 12.85 -6.19
CA VAL A 47 -0.05 14.27 -5.82
C VAL A 47 0.77 15.04 -6.84
N GLU A 48 0.63 16.37 -6.91
CA GLU A 48 1.39 17.19 -7.88
C GLU A 48 2.90 17.21 -7.60
N GLY A 49 3.30 17.00 -6.34
CA GLY A 49 4.68 16.93 -5.90
C GLY A 49 4.79 16.49 -4.44
N GLU A 50 5.99 16.09 -4.01
CA GLU A 50 6.29 15.81 -2.60
C GLU A 50 6.44 17.12 -1.81
N THR A 51 5.31 17.76 -1.50
CA THR A 51 5.25 18.95 -0.66
C THR A 51 4.79 18.59 0.76
N SER A 52 5.09 19.46 1.73
CA SER A 52 4.62 19.28 3.11
C SER A 52 3.10 19.10 3.20
N ASP A 53 2.34 19.85 2.38
CA ASP A 53 0.88 19.76 2.35
C ASP A 53 0.40 18.42 1.76
N ALA A 54 1.05 17.95 0.69
CA ALA A 54 0.75 16.66 0.08
C ALA A 54 1.06 15.49 1.03
N CYS A 55 2.20 15.53 1.73
CA CYS A 55 2.58 14.56 2.73
C CYS A 55 1.64 14.59 3.95
N PHE A 56 1.25 15.79 4.42
CA PHE A 56 0.29 15.93 5.51
C PHE A 56 -1.08 15.38 5.13
N PHE A 57 -1.56 15.69 3.92
CA PHE A 57 -2.78 15.12 3.38
C PHE A 57 -2.70 13.59 3.32
N PHE A 58 -1.61 13.02 2.82
CA PHE A 58 -1.41 11.58 2.73
C PHE A 58 -1.44 10.90 4.10
N LEU A 59 -0.66 11.40 5.06
CA LEU A 59 -0.59 10.86 6.43
C LEU A 59 -1.92 11.00 7.17
N LYS A 60 -2.66 12.10 6.97
CA LYS A 60 -3.99 12.28 7.53
C LYS A 60 -4.97 11.21 7.03
N ASN A 61 -4.93 10.90 5.74
CA ASN A 61 -5.77 9.85 5.15
C ASN A 61 -5.33 8.44 5.58
N LEU A 62 -4.02 8.19 5.66
CA LEU A 62 -3.49 6.93 6.18
C LEU A 62 -3.95 6.67 7.61
N ARG A 63 -3.88 7.68 8.49
CA ARG A 63 -4.39 7.58 9.87
C ARG A 63 -5.89 7.31 9.90
N ARG A 64 -6.65 7.99 9.04
CA ARG A 64 -8.11 7.82 8.94
C ARG A 64 -8.49 6.42 8.45
N PHE A 65 -7.73 5.86 7.50
CA PHE A 65 -7.90 4.48 7.05
C PHE A 65 -7.76 3.50 8.22
N PHE A 66 -6.66 3.57 8.98
CA PHE A 66 -6.47 2.69 10.13
C PHE A 66 -7.55 2.86 11.20
N TYR A 67 -7.98 4.09 11.46
CA TYR A 67 -9.06 4.37 12.39
C TYR A 67 -10.36 3.65 12.00
N TYR A 68 -10.82 3.79 10.75
CA TYR A 68 -12.03 3.10 10.30
C TYR A 68 -11.85 1.59 10.15
N TYR A 69 -10.66 1.15 9.70
CA TYR A 69 -10.34 -0.27 9.61
C TYR A 69 -10.47 -0.96 10.96
N ASN A 70 -9.94 -0.35 12.03
CA ASN A 70 -10.06 -0.88 13.38
C ASN A 70 -11.51 -0.88 13.87
N ILE A 71 -12.28 0.19 13.60
CA ILE A 71 -13.71 0.22 13.96
C ILE A 71 -14.47 -0.93 13.28
N VAL A 72 -14.30 -1.10 11.96
CA VAL A 72 -14.99 -2.17 11.22
C VAL A 72 -14.58 -3.55 11.75
N ARG A 73 -13.29 -3.73 12.05
CA ARG A 73 -12.78 -4.98 12.64
C ARG A 73 -13.44 -5.29 13.99
N ASP A 74 -13.61 -4.28 14.83
CA ASP A 74 -14.14 -4.44 16.19
C ASP A 74 -15.67 -4.56 16.22
N THR A 75 -16.36 -3.95 15.26
CA THR A 75 -17.84 -3.90 15.23
C THR A 75 -18.50 -4.93 14.33
N ASN A 76 -17.85 -5.36 13.24
CA ASN A 76 -18.44 -6.27 12.27
C ASN A 76 -17.43 -7.29 11.76
N VAL A 77 -17.37 -8.42 12.47
CA VAL A 77 -16.49 -9.55 12.16
C VAL A 77 -16.79 -10.12 10.77
N GLU A 78 -18.03 -10.09 10.30
CA GLU A 78 -18.43 -10.60 8.98
C GLU A 78 -17.95 -9.67 7.85
N ALA A 79 -18.04 -8.35 8.04
CA ALA A 79 -17.51 -7.37 7.09
C ALA A 79 -15.97 -7.41 7.05
N ALA A 80 -15.32 -7.62 8.20
CA ALA A 80 -13.89 -7.86 8.26
C ALA A 80 -13.52 -9.16 7.51
N GLN A 81 -14.28 -10.24 7.71
CA GLN A 81 -14.11 -11.50 6.97
C GLN A 81 -14.35 -11.34 5.47
N TRP A 82 -15.33 -10.53 5.05
CA TRP A 82 -15.58 -10.22 3.64
C TRP A 82 -14.40 -9.44 3.03
N LEU A 83 -13.92 -8.42 3.73
CA LEU A 83 -12.72 -7.68 3.35
C LEU A 83 -11.51 -8.60 3.32
N ASP A 84 -11.42 -9.62 4.17
CA ASP A 84 -10.37 -10.67 4.21
C ASP A 84 -10.53 -11.76 3.15
N ASN A 85 -11.70 -11.90 2.55
CA ASN A 85 -11.97 -12.86 1.47
C ASN A 85 -11.80 -12.29 0.06
N ILE A 86 -11.52 -10.99 -0.09
CA ILE A 86 -11.13 -10.42 -1.39
C ILE A 86 -9.89 -11.17 -1.90
N PRO A 87 -9.95 -11.84 -3.07
CA PRO A 87 -8.84 -12.60 -3.63
C PRO A 87 -7.58 -11.75 -3.72
N ARG A 88 -6.41 -12.32 -3.40
CA ARG A 88 -5.13 -11.59 -3.35
C ARG A 88 -4.80 -10.94 -4.69
N GLU A 89 -5.19 -11.58 -5.79
CA GLU A 89 -5.04 -11.09 -7.16
C GLU A 89 -5.86 -9.80 -7.40
N LYS A 90 -7.00 -9.66 -6.71
CA LYS A 90 -7.84 -8.44 -6.76
C LYS A 90 -7.37 -7.35 -5.81
N ARG A 91 -6.53 -7.68 -4.81
CA ARG A 91 -5.91 -6.69 -3.90
C ARG A 91 -4.62 -6.08 -4.45
N THR A 92 -4.04 -6.67 -5.49
CA THR A 92 -2.63 -6.45 -5.80
C THR A 92 -2.44 -6.13 -7.27
N LEU A 93 -2.30 -4.85 -7.60
CA LEU A 93 -1.63 -4.42 -8.84
C LEU A 93 -0.11 -4.72 -8.84
N ALA A 94 0.41 -5.36 -7.79
CA ALA A 94 1.83 -5.69 -7.61
C ALA A 94 2.12 -7.20 -7.47
N TRP A 95 1.16 -8.10 -7.78
CA TRP A 95 1.44 -9.54 -7.77
C TRP A 95 2.19 -9.95 -9.04
N ASP A 96 3.52 -10.05 -8.93
CA ASP A 96 4.39 -10.67 -9.94
C ASP A 96 4.96 -11.98 -9.38
N ASN A 97 5.10 -12.99 -10.25
CA ASN A 97 5.35 -14.41 -9.94
C ASN A 97 6.76 -14.70 -9.40
N GLY A 98 7.13 -14.07 -8.28
CA GLY A 98 8.16 -14.58 -7.38
C GLY A 98 9.62 -14.36 -7.78
N ARG A 99 9.97 -13.21 -8.38
CA ARG A 99 11.39 -12.83 -8.54
C ARG A 99 11.68 -11.44 -7.98
N ARG A 100 12.18 -11.38 -6.75
CA ARG A 100 12.90 -10.21 -6.21
C ARG A 100 14.21 -10.67 -5.56
N TRP A 101 15.31 -10.29 -6.19
CA TRP A 101 16.66 -10.43 -5.64
C TRP A 101 16.87 -9.40 -4.52
N GLY A 102 17.68 -9.79 -3.54
CA GLY A 102 17.82 -9.15 -2.24
C GLY A 102 18.37 -7.72 -2.24
N HIS A 103 18.32 -7.14 -1.04
CA HIS A 103 18.79 -5.82 -0.64
C HIS A 103 17.94 -4.62 -1.11
N MET A 104 17.01 -4.28 -0.21
CA MET A 104 16.33 -3.01 0.02
C MET A 104 17.14 -1.79 -0.46
N THR A 105 16.93 -1.33 -1.70
CA THR A 105 17.16 0.06 -2.18
C THR A 105 16.40 0.41 -3.46
N THR A 106 15.76 -0.54 -4.16
CA THR A 106 14.90 -0.18 -5.30
C THR A 106 13.50 0.20 -4.79
N ASN A 107 13.29 1.53 -4.73
CA ASN A 107 12.11 2.25 -4.29
C ASN A 107 10.82 1.50 -4.66
N LEU A 108 10.03 1.14 -3.64
CA LEU A 108 8.81 0.37 -3.83
C LEU A 108 7.77 1.16 -4.62
N ALA A 109 7.76 2.47 -4.44
CA ALA A 109 6.94 3.38 -5.21
C ALA A 109 7.37 3.36 -6.70
N GLU A 110 8.66 3.20 -7.02
CA GLU A 110 9.11 2.99 -8.42
C GLU A 110 8.59 1.68 -9.03
N SER A 111 8.53 0.60 -8.24
CA SER A 111 7.91 -0.66 -8.69
C SER A 111 6.43 -0.47 -9.04
N ILE A 112 5.69 0.26 -8.19
CA ILE A 112 4.26 0.56 -8.43
C ILE A 112 4.11 1.49 -9.63
N ASN A 113 4.99 2.50 -9.76
CA ASN A 113 5.04 3.36 -10.94
C ASN A 113 5.23 2.58 -12.24
N SER A 114 6.09 1.56 -12.25
CA SER A 114 6.32 0.72 -13.44
C SER A 114 5.05 0.00 -13.90
N VAL A 115 4.17 -0.40 -12.97
CA VAL A 115 2.86 -0.99 -13.28
C VAL A 115 1.94 0.06 -13.89
N LEU A 116 1.86 1.26 -13.30
CA LEU A 116 1.01 2.35 -13.79
C LEU A 116 1.44 2.89 -15.16
N LYS A 117 2.67 2.64 -15.60
CA LYS A 117 3.14 3.01 -16.95
C LYS A 117 2.60 2.12 -18.06
N LYS A 118 2.13 0.91 -17.75
CA LYS A 118 1.71 -0.10 -18.75
C LYS A 118 0.20 -0.10 -19.05
N THR A 119 -0.55 0.78 -18.39
CA THR A 119 -1.99 1.02 -18.60
C THR A 119 -2.21 2.26 -19.44
#